data_AF-A0A924N254-F1
#
_entry.id   AF-A0A924N254-F1
#
_cell.length_a   1.000
_cell.length_b   1.000
_cell.length_c   1.000
_cell.angle_alpha   90.00
_cell.angle_beta   90.00
_cell.angle_gamma   90.00
#
_symmetry.space_group_name_H-M   'P 1'
#
loop_
_entity.id
_entity.type
_entity.pdbx_description
1 polymer ?
#
loop_
_entity_poly.entity_id
_entity_poly.type
_entity_poly.pdbx_seq_one_letter_code
_entity_poly.pdbx_strand_id
1 'polypeptide(L)' 'MSVFHCKLASLTLALAAVGGFVLLLVLAAHHPQAAPVLRILAFLWLIAAGASKLLFDLTEAAGRGNDRPSRHP' A
#
# COMPACT_ATOMS: atom_id res chain seq x y z
N MET A 1 16.26 -9.51 9.46
CA MET A 1 15.22 -9.47 10.51
C MET A 1 13.87 -9.87 9.90
N SER A 2 12.98 -10.41 10.73
CA SER A 2 12.01 -11.47 10.42
C SER A 2 11.01 -11.21 9.28
N VAL A 3 10.88 -12.19 8.38
CA VAL A 3 9.89 -12.29 7.28
C VAL A 3 8.44 -12.07 7.76
N PHE A 4 8.18 -12.28 9.04
CA PHE A 4 6.89 -12.00 9.68
C PHE A 4 6.54 -10.51 9.69
N HIS A 5 7.52 -9.61 9.80
CA HIS A 5 7.27 -8.17 9.77
C HIS A 5 6.91 -7.68 8.36
N CYS A 6 7.52 -8.23 7.30
CA CYS A 6 7.09 -7.94 5.92
C CYS A 6 5.68 -8.43 5.65
N LYS A 7 5.34 -9.63 6.13
CA LYS A 7 4.01 -10.20 5.93
C LYS A 7 2.95 -9.38 6.67
N LEU A 8 3.24 -8.93 7.89
CA LEU A 8 2.39 -8.01 8.65
C LEU A 8 2.28 -6.65 7.95
N ALA A 9 3.39 -6.03 7.55
CA ALA A 9 3.38 -4.74 6.87
C ALA A 9 2.53 -4.78 5.59
N SER A 10 2.71 -5.80 4.75
CA SER A 10 1.91 -5.97 3.54
C SER A 10 0.42 -6.22 3.84
N LEU A 11 0.12 -6.93 4.93
CA LEU A 11 -1.27 -7.24 5.31
C LEU A 11 -1.97 -6.02 5.89
N THR A 12 -1.28 -5.23 6.72
CA THR A 12 -1.76 -3.93 7.21
C THR A 12 -1.97 -2.95 6.07
N LEU A 13 -1.05 -2.92 5.09
CA LEU A 13 -1.17 -2.05 3.92
C LEU A 13 -2.37 -2.45 3.05
N ALA A 14 -2.60 -3.76 2.86
CA ALA A 14 -3.77 -4.27 2.17
C ALA A 14 -5.08 -3.93 2.93
N LEU A 15 -5.09 -4.09 4.26
CA LEU A 15 -6.24 -3.73 5.09
C LEU A 15 -6.53 -2.23 5.04
N ALA A 16 -5.51 -1.38 5.09
CA ALA A 16 -5.66 0.07 5.00
C ALA A 16 -6.14 0.51 3.60
N ALA A 17 -5.69 -0.17 2.53
CA ALA A 17 -6.14 0.09 1.17
C ALA A 17 -7.63 -0.25 0.99
N VAL A 18 -8.02 -1.47 1.37
CA VAL A 18 -9.41 -1.94 1.25
C VAL A 18 -10.33 -1.17 2.20
N GLY A 19 -9.92 -0.99 3.45
CA GLY A 19 -10.68 -0.26 4.47
C GLY A 19 -10.89 1.20 4.09
N GLY A 20 -9.85 1.91 3.65
CA GLY A 20 -9.96 3.30 3.22
C GLY A 20 -10.84 3.47 1.97
N PHE A 21 -10.74 2.53 1.03
CA PHE A 21 -11.60 2.53 -0.16
C PHE A 21 -13.09 2.31 0.18
N VAL A 22 -13.40 1.33 1.03
CA VAL A 22 -14.77 1.07 1.49
C VAL A 22 -15.32 2.26 2.28
N LEU A 23 -14.52 2.87 3.16
CA LEU A 23 -14.93 4.05 3.92
C LEU A 23 -15.30 5.23 3.00
N LEU A 24 -14.49 5.49 1.97
CA LEU A 24 -14.75 6.53 0.98
C LEU A 24 -16.01 6.25 0.15
N LEU A 25 -16.29 4.98 -0.18
CA LEU A 25 -17.52 4.58 -0.85
C LEU A 25 -18.76 4.76 0.04
N VAL A 26 -18.68 4.38 1.32
CA VAL A 26 -19.77 4.58 2.29
C VAL A 26 -20.03 6.07 2.48
N LEU A 27 -18.98 6.88 2.59
CA LEU A 27 -19.10 8.33 2.71
C LEU A 27 -19.70 8.96 1.44
N ALA A 28 -19.37 8.45 0.26
CA ALA A 28 -19.98 8.85 -1.00
C ALA A 28 -21.47 8.49 -1.09
N ALA A 29 -21.87 7.35 -0.51
CA ALA A 29 -23.28 6.96 -0.43
C ALA A 29 -24.08 7.88 0.50
N HIS A 30 -23.46 8.38 1.57
CA HIS A 30 -24.09 9.30 2.52
C HIS A 30 -24.16 10.75 2.03
N HIS A 31 -23.26 11.19 1.15
CA HIS A 31 -23.21 12.55 0.63
C HIS A 31 -23.30 12.60 -0.91
N PRO A 32 -24.50 12.47 -1.51
CA PRO A 32 -24.69 12.36 -2.95
C PRO A 32 -24.22 13.60 -3.74
N GLN A 33 -24.18 14.78 -3.11
CA GLN A 33 -23.69 16.01 -3.74
C GLN A 33 -22.14 16.05 -3.85
N ALA A 34 -21.42 15.31 -3.00
CA ALA A 34 -19.95 15.24 -2.99
C ALA A 34 -19.39 13.93 -3.60
N ALA A 35 -20.27 13.04 -4.06
CA ALA A 35 -19.93 11.75 -4.63
C ALA A 35 -18.81 11.78 -5.71
N PRO A 36 -18.75 12.72 -6.67
CA PRO A 36 -17.67 12.73 -7.66
C PRO A 36 -16.30 13.02 -7.02
N VAL A 37 -16.23 13.92 -6.04
CA VAL A 37 -14.98 14.26 -5.34
C VAL A 37 -14.51 13.09 -4.48
N LEU A 38 -15.44 12.42 -3.79
CA LEU A 38 -15.14 11.23 -2.98
C LEU A 38 -14.62 10.06 -3.84
N ARG A 39 -15.12 9.90 -5.06
CA ARG A 39 -14.59 8.92 -6.03
C ARG A 39 -13.16 9.26 -6.45
N ILE A 40 -12.87 10.52 -6.78
CA ILE A 40 -11.51 10.97 -7.12
C ILE A 40 -10.55 10.72 -5.94
N LEU A 41 -11.00 11.02 -4.72
CA LEU A 41 -10.23 10.78 -3.51
C LEU A 41 -9.98 9.28 -3.29
N ALA A 42 -10.95 8.41 -3.60
CA ALA A 42 -10.80 6.96 -3.55
C ALA A 42 -9.78 6.44 -4.57
N PHE A 43 -9.76 6.99 -5.78
CA PHE A 43 -8.72 6.68 -6.76
C PHE A 43 -7.33 7.15 -6.31
N LEU A 44 -7.22 8.37 -5.76
CA LEU A 44 -5.97 8.88 -5.19
C LEU A 44 -5.48 7.99 -4.04
N TRP A 45 -6.40 7.52 -3.18
CA TRP A 45 -6.09 6.61 -2.08
C TRP A 45 -5.54 5.28 -2.58
N LEU A 46 -6.15 4.70 -3.61
CA LEU A 46 -5.68 3.47 -4.26
C LEU A 46 -4.29 3.64 -4.87
N ILE A 47 -4.03 4.76 -5.55
CA ILE A 47 -2.72 5.06 -6.13
C ILE A 47 -1.68 5.22 -5.02
N ALA A 48 -1.99 5.95 -3.95
CA ALA A 48 -1.09 6.14 -2.82
C ALA A 48 -0.76 4.81 -2.11
N ALA A 49 -1.76 3.95 -1.89
CA ALA A 49 -1.56 2.63 -1.32
C ALA A 49 -0.73 1.73 -2.25
N GLY A 50 -1.02 1.74 -3.55
CA GLY A 50 -0.25 1.00 -4.56
C GLY A 50 1.21 1.44 -4.63
N ALA A 51 1.45 2.76 -4.66
CA ALA A 51 2.80 3.34 -4.66
C ALA A 51 3.56 2.99 -3.37
N SER A 52 2.89 3.02 -2.22
CA SER A 52 3.49 2.63 -0.93
C SER A 52 3.92 1.16 -0.92
N LYS A 53 3.12 0.26 -1.53
CA LYS A 53 3.50 -1.16 -1.67
C LYS A 53 4.69 -1.34 -2.61
N LEU A 54 4.73 -0.61 -3.72
CA LEU A 54 5.82 -0.63 -4.68
C LEU A 54 7.14 -0.15 -4.06
N LEU A 55 7.10 0.95 -3.31
CA LEU A 55 8.25 1.47 -2.55
C LEU A 55 8.76 0.46 -1.52
N PHE A 56 7.84 -0.21 -0.81
CA PHE A 56 8.21 -1.24 0.16
C PHE A 56 8.90 -2.42 -0.52
N ASP A 57 8.34 -2.93 -1.63
CA ASP A 57 8.89 -4.04 -2.41
C ASP A 57 10.27 -3.69 -3.01
N LEU A 58 10.43 -2.46 -3.52
CA LEU A 58 11.72 -1.95 -4.03
C LEU A 58 12.77 -1.82 -2.93
N THR A 59 12.38 -1.32 -1.75
CA THR A 59 13.29 -1.18 -0.60
C THR A 59 13.72 -2.56 -0.09
N GLU A 60 12.81 -3.52 -0.07
CA GLU A 60 13.10 -4.91 0.31
C GLU A 60 14.00 -5.61 -0.72
N ALA A 61 13.75 -5.42 -2.02
CA ALA A 61 14.59 -5.93 -3.10
C ALA A 61 16.01 -5.34 -3.05
N ALA A 62 16.13 -4.03 -2.79
CA ALA A 62 17.41 -3.35 -2.63
C ALA A 62 18.18 -3.86 -1.40
N GLY A 63 17.50 -4.02 -0.25
CA GLY A 63 18.11 -4.56 0.96
C GLY A 63 18.65 -5.98 0.78
N ARG A 64 17.90 -6.83 0.06
CA ARG A 64 18.31 -8.22 -0.21
C ARG A 64 19.45 -8.35 -1.23
N GLY A 65 19.60 -7.38 -2.13
CA GLY A 65 20.70 -7.31 -3.09
C GLY A 65 22.05 -6.99 -2.45
N ASN A 66 22.05 -6.20 -1.37
CA ASN A 66 23.24 -5.78 -0.64
C ASN A 66 23.82 -6.87 0.28
N ASP A 67 23.00 -7.85 0.69
CA ASP A 67 23.40 -8.97 1.56
C ASP A 67 23.98 -10.18 0.80
N ARG A 68 24.12 -10.13 -0.54
CA ARG A 68 24.86 -11.18 -1.25
C ARG A 68 26.35 -11.02 -0.96
N PRO A 69 27.00 -11.94 -0.21
CA PRO A 69 28.43 -11.85 -0.01
C PRO A 69 29.10 -12.00 -1.36
N SER A 70 29.93 -11.02 -1.70
CA SER A 70 30.95 -11.11 -2.72
C SER A 70 31.71 -12.42 -2.52
N ARG A 71 31.33 -13.45 -3.30
CA ARG A 71 32.15 -14.62 -3.53
C ARG A 71 33.38 -14.12 -4.28
N HIS A 72 34.40 -13.77 -3.52
CA HIS A 72 35.76 -13.66 -4.05
C HIS A 72 36.20 -15.08 -4.43
N PRO A 73 36.68 -15.32 -5.67
CA PRO A 73 37.30 -16.58 -6.06
C PRO A 73 38.63 -16.80 -5.35
#